data_AF-A0AAU8FKD6-F1
#
_entry.id   AF-A0AAU8FKD6-F1
#
_cell.length_a   1.000
_cell.length_b   1.000
_cell.length_c   1.000
_cell.angle_alpha   90.00
_cell.angle_beta   90.00
_cell.angle_gamma   90.00
#
_symmetry.space_group_name_H-M   'P 1'
#
loop_
_entity.id
_entity.type
_entity.pdbx_description
1 polymer ?
#
loop_
_entity_poly.entity_id
_entity_poly.type
_entity_poly.pdbx_seq_one_letter_code
_entity_poly.pdbx_strand_id
1 'polypeptide(L)'
;MEPVISASNESPLSNAQKLADAHQIIVDVFHESDLDHMRTELWYLLKAVTTDQPFSFQGDPSAVLYLGRQLSSIIKASKLMLEVAREQNEVFPTGSFPAFSPERIAADRQYLRDIGALNEQYGGAIRRLTFAEAERPILAIKRVFDSYDYDDWQRILEDWIEYGLGRVSICEATGECVEVVQYELLETLLEAIYLVHSQGERNLSSVHTAAWSAASRAITELLKSALQPELLFEIRHSAVLSAAEQTPYRDLLIVLPDNNHKPFKELEPIIEVITAGEDKICCTIRKMADLRHCLESGHIYFSLVCTAENLVYQKKGTAIPKIAPEKLTELIAKSRQDFFAGMSKARNFFHGACCYEETREYALSMFMLQQTVEITYRSMVISLLGNEKRTHSIRLLKNFNHRVAPQLNEIFPGGSPEEERLIQLLEDAYLEARYNFHYELDKEDLDVVFSRVSHLLELAESAFEERINAIVKTSA
;
A
#
# COMPACT_ATOMS: atom_id res chain seq x y z
N MET A 1 -21.70 -54.63 -36.62
CA MET A 1 -21.99 -53.29 -36.07
C MET A 1 -21.44 -53.28 -34.67
N GLU A 2 -20.30 -52.63 -34.48
CA GLU A 2 -19.88 -52.04 -33.21
C GLU A 2 -18.68 -51.14 -33.54
N PRO A 3 -18.74 -49.82 -33.28
CA PRO A 3 -17.67 -48.91 -33.62
C PRO A 3 -16.62 -48.89 -32.50
N VAL A 4 -15.37 -48.97 -32.93
CA VAL A 4 -14.17 -48.75 -32.13
C VAL A 4 -14.16 -47.27 -31.68
N ILE A 5 -14.19 -47.05 -30.37
CA ILE A 5 -14.02 -45.73 -29.76
C ILE A 5 -12.55 -45.34 -29.94
N SER A 6 -12.32 -44.26 -30.69
CA SER A 6 -11.02 -43.64 -30.85
C SER A 6 -10.54 -43.08 -29.51
N ALA A 7 -9.44 -43.63 -29.00
CA ALA A 7 -8.64 -42.97 -27.98
C ALA A 7 -8.15 -41.62 -28.55
N SER A 8 -8.60 -40.53 -27.94
CA SER A 8 -8.09 -39.19 -28.18
C SER A 8 -6.64 -39.12 -27.72
N ASN A 9 -5.74 -39.14 -28.70
CA ASN A 9 -4.30 -38.99 -28.55
C ASN A 9 -4.01 -37.51 -28.20
N GLU A 10 -3.96 -37.17 -26.90
CA GLU A 10 -3.39 -35.90 -26.46
C GLU A 10 -1.87 -35.98 -26.66
N SER A 11 -1.35 -35.22 -27.63
CA SER A 11 0.09 -35.03 -27.76
C SER A 11 0.64 -34.38 -26.48
N PRO A 12 1.74 -34.86 -25.88
CA PRO A 12 2.28 -34.25 -24.68
C PRO A 12 2.64 -32.78 -24.96
N LEU A 13 2.06 -31.88 -24.17
CA LEU A 13 2.35 -30.44 -24.25
C LEU A 13 3.86 -30.22 -24.11
N SER A 14 4.44 -29.40 -25.00
CA SER A 14 5.84 -29.00 -24.90
C SER A 14 6.10 -28.28 -23.57
N ASN A 15 7.29 -28.44 -22.97
CA ASN A 15 7.67 -27.76 -21.73
C ASN A 15 7.51 -26.23 -21.80
N ALA A 16 7.72 -25.63 -22.97
CA ALA A 16 7.47 -24.21 -23.17
C ALA A 16 5.98 -23.85 -23.08
N GLN A 17 5.09 -24.74 -23.56
CA GLN A 17 3.65 -24.56 -23.49
C GLN A 17 3.14 -24.75 -22.05
N LYS A 18 3.62 -25.77 -21.33
CA LYS A 18 3.26 -25.98 -19.92
C LYS A 18 3.62 -24.78 -19.04
N LEU A 19 4.81 -24.19 -19.24
CA LEU A 19 5.23 -22.97 -18.53
C LEU A 19 4.42 -21.74 -18.94
N ALA A 20 4.09 -21.60 -20.24
CA ALA A 20 3.25 -20.50 -20.71
C ALA A 20 1.83 -20.58 -20.13
N ASP A 21 1.25 -21.77 -20.11
CA ASP A 21 -0.08 -22.02 -19.53
C ASP A 21 -0.06 -21.77 -18.02
N ALA A 22 0.99 -22.22 -17.32
CA ALA A 22 1.17 -21.94 -15.88
C ALA A 22 1.29 -20.44 -15.61
N HIS A 23 2.11 -19.72 -16.37
CA HIS A 23 2.24 -18.27 -16.22
C HIS A 23 0.95 -17.52 -16.49
N GLN A 24 0.20 -17.91 -17.54
CA GLN A 24 -1.08 -17.27 -17.84
C GLN A 24 -2.08 -17.46 -16.69
N ILE A 25 -2.18 -18.67 -16.14
CA ILE A 25 -3.04 -18.94 -14.98
C ILE A 25 -2.65 -18.06 -13.78
N ILE A 26 -1.35 -17.90 -13.52
CA ILE A 26 -0.85 -17.08 -12.40
C ILE A 26 -1.21 -15.60 -12.62
N VAL A 27 -1.02 -15.08 -13.84
CA VAL A 27 -1.37 -13.70 -14.19
C VAL A 27 -2.88 -13.46 -14.05
N ASP A 28 -3.70 -14.40 -14.52
CA ASP A 28 -5.16 -14.28 -14.43
C ASP A 28 -5.62 -14.22 -12.95
N VAL A 29 -5.05 -15.07 -12.09
CA VAL A 29 -5.36 -15.07 -10.66
C VAL A 29 -4.97 -13.75 -9.97
N PHE A 30 -3.77 -13.22 -10.24
CA PHE A 30 -3.31 -11.97 -9.62
C PHE A 30 -3.86 -10.69 -10.26
N HIS A 31 -4.43 -10.78 -11.46
CA HIS A 31 -5.27 -9.71 -12.02
C HIS A 31 -6.61 -9.60 -11.28
N GLU A 32 -7.11 -10.73 -10.79
CA GLU A 32 -8.40 -10.89 -10.13
C GLU A 32 -8.37 -10.67 -8.61
N SER A 33 -7.23 -10.88 -7.95
CA SER A 33 -7.02 -10.59 -6.51
C SER A 33 -5.56 -10.42 -6.15
N ASP A 34 -5.28 -9.61 -5.14
CA ASP A 34 -3.94 -9.50 -4.56
C ASP A 34 -3.67 -10.55 -3.46
N LEU A 35 -2.39 -10.70 -3.11
CA LEU A 35 -1.92 -11.68 -2.14
C LEU A 35 -2.53 -11.46 -0.75
N ASP A 36 -2.68 -10.22 -0.30
CA ASP A 36 -3.17 -9.91 1.05
C ASP A 36 -4.67 -10.15 1.17
N HIS A 37 -5.42 -9.87 0.11
CA HIS A 37 -6.83 -10.23 0.02
C HIS A 37 -7.00 -11.76 0.08
N MET A 38 -6.27 -12.53 -0.74
CA MET A 38 -6.35 -14.00 -0.73
C MET A 38 -5.98 -14.60 0.64
N ARG A 39 -5.00 -14.02 1.35
CA ARG A 39 -4.64 -14.43 2.71
C ARG A 39 -5.73 -14.17 3.73
N THR A 40 -6.35 -13.00 3.63
CA THR A 40 -7.44 -12.60 4.53
C THR A 40 -8.62 -13.57 4.38
N GLU A 41 -9.02 -13.84 3.13
CA GLU A 41 -10.08 -14.80 2.83
C GLU A 41 -9.70 -16.24 3.25
N LEU A 42 -8.45 -16.66 3.02
CA LEU A 42 -7.96 -17.98 3.44
C LEU A 42 -7.96 -18.14 4.96
N TRP A 43 -7.64 -17.08 5.71
CA TRP A 43 -7.73 -17.07 7.18
C TRP A 43 -9.17 -17.17 7.68
N TYR A 44 -10.11 -16.45 7.06
CA TYR A 44 -11.53 -16.59 7.39
C TYR A 44 -12.06 -17.97 7.04
N LEU A 45 -11.59 -18.56 5.93
CA LEU A 45 -11.95 -19.92 5.54
C LEU A 45 -11.43 -20.93 6.56
N LEU A 46 -10.17 -20.82 7.01
CA LEU A 46 -9.63 -21.65 8.09
C LEU A 46 -10.50 -21.57 9.35
N LYS A 47 -10.91 -20.37 9.76
CA LYS A 47 -11.79 -20.20 10.92
C LYS A 47 -13.13 -20.88 10.72
N ALA A 48 -13.74 -20.75 9.55
CA ALA A 48 -15.02 -21.36 9.24
C ALA A 48 -14.94 -22.90 9.27
N VAL A 49 -13.85 -23.50 8.79
CA VAL A 49 -13.70 -24.97 8.79
C VAL A 49 -13.27 -25.54 10.15
N THR A 50 -12.75 -24.71 11.06
CA THR A 50 -12.26 -25.15 12.39
C THR A 50 -13.14 -24.75 13.57
N THR A 51 -14.19 -23.93 13.34
CA THR A 51 -15.07 -23.44 14.41
C THR A 51 -16.55 -23.63 14.05
N ASP A 52 -17.41 -23.63 15.06
CA ASP A 52 -18.86 -23.83 14.92
C ASP A 52 -19.59 -22.67 14.21
N GLN A 53 -18.84 -21.67 13.71
CA GLN A 53 -19.37 -20.49 13.03
C GLN A 53 -19.13 -20.62 11.52
N PRO A 54 -20.20 -20.80 10.69
CA PRO A 54 -20.05 -20.84 9.24
C PRO A 54 -19.43 -19.55 8.70
N PHE A 55 -18.82 -19.65 7.52
CA PHE A 55 -18.21 -18.49 6.86
C PHE A 55 -19.20 -17.32 6.64
N SER A 56 -20.50 -17.59 6.51
CA SER A 56 -21.54 -16.56 6.39
C SER A 56 -21.61 -15.58 7.57
N PHE A 57 -21.02 -15.90 8.71
CA PHE A 57 -20.89 -14.99 9.86
C PHE A 57 -19.64 -14.10 9.79
N GLN A 58 -18.70 -14.42 8.89
CA GLN A 58 -17.42 -13.74 8.73
C GLN A 58 -17.32 -12.96 7.40
N GLY A 59 -18.05 -13.36 6.36
CA GLY A 59 -18.06 -12.71 5.04
C GLY A 59 -19.16 -13.23 4.10
N ASP A 60 -19.12 -12.81 2.83
CA ASP A 60 -20.04 -13.30 1.79
C ASP A 60 -19.69 -14.75 1.40
N PRO A 61 -20.62 -15.73 1.46
CA PRO A 61 -20.42 -17.09 0.96
C PRO A 61 -19.85 -17.19 -0.46
N SER A 62 -20.10 -16.19 -1.31
CA SER A 62 -19.52 -16.14 -2.66
C SER A 62 -17.98 -16.03 -2.65
N ALA A 63 -17.39 -15.45 -1.60
CA ALA A 63 -15.95 -15.31 -1.43
C ALA A 63 -15.25 -16.66 -1.23
N VAL A 64 -15.90 -17.62 -0.53
CA VAL A 64 -15.37 -18.99 -0.37
C VAL A 64 -15.27 -19.70 -1.71
N LEU A 65 -16.30 -19.59 -2.55
CA LEU A 65 -16.33 -20.20 -3.88
C LEU A 65 -15.30 -19.55 -4.81
N TYR A 66 -15.10 -18.24 -4.66
CA TYR A 66 -14.14 -17.48 -5.45
C TYR A 66 -12.70 -17.82 -5.06
N LEU A 67 -12.36 -17.77 -3.76
CA LEU A 67 -11.07 -18.19 -3.23
C LEU A 67 -10.76 -19.64 -3.60
N GLY A 68 -11.74 -20.55 -3.47
CA GLY A 68 -11.60 -21.95 -3.85
C GLY A 68 -11.19 -22.14 -5.32
N ARG A 69 -11.77 -21.36 -6.24
CA ARG A 69 -11.37 -21.36 -7.66
C ARG A 69 -9.95 -20.83 -7.86
N GLN A 70 -9.59 -19.75 -7.16
CA GLN A 70 -8.24 -19.18 -7.25
C GLN A 70 -7.18 -20.16 -6.75
N LEU A 71 -7.40 -20.78 -5.58
CA LEU A 71 -6.51 -21.80 -5.03
C LEU A 71 -6.40 -23.02 -5.94
N SER A 72 -7.51 -23.50 -6.51
CA SER A 72 -7.47 -24.63 -7.47
C SER A 72 -6.66 -24.29 -8.72
N SER A 73 -6.81 -23.07 -9.25
CA SER A 73 -6.02 -22.56 -10.37
C SER A 73 -4.53 -22.47 -10.04
N ILE A 74 -4.17 -21.97 -8.86
CA ILE A 74 -2.79 -21.88 -8.37
C ILE A 74 -2.16 -23.28 -8.23
N ILE A 75 -2.90 -24.23 -7.68
CA ILE A 75 -2.48 -25.64 -7.54
C ILE A 75 -2.25 -26.27 -8.91
N LYS A 76 -3.12 -25.99 -9.89
CA LYS A 76 -2.95 -26.44 -11.27
C LYS A 76 -1.71 -25.84 -11.93
N ALA A 77 -1.47 -24.54 -11.80
CA ALA A 77 -0.27 -23.88 -12.34
C ALA A 77 1.01 -24.46 -11.72
N SER A 78 0.98 -24.67 -10.40
CA SER A 78 2.08 -25.27 -9.63
C SER A 78 2.42 -26.70 -10.09
N LYS A 79 1.41 -27.52 -10.40
CA LYS A 79 1.60 -28.86 -10.99
C LYS A 79 2.33 -28.77 -12.33
N LEU A 80 1.90 -27.89 -13.24
CA LEU A 80 2.53 -27.71 -14.54
C LEU A 80 4.00 -27.30 -14.42
N MET A 81 4.31 -26.38 -13.50
CA MET A 81 5.69 -25.97 -13.22
C MET A 81 6.55 -27.12 -12.69
N LEU A 82 6.00 -27.96 -11.78
CA LEU A 82 6.70 -29.12 -11.24
C LEU A 82 6.95 -30.21 -12.29
N GLU A 83 6.00 -30.45 -13.19
CA GLU A 83 6.18 -31.40 -14.29
C GLU A 83 7.37 -30.99 -15.17
N VAL A 84 7.44 -29.71 -15.54
CA VAL A 84 8.54 -29.18 -16.35
C VAL A 84 9.88 -29.32 -15.62
N ALA A 85 9.93 -28.99 -14.32
CA ALA A 85 11.16 -29.10 -13.54
C ALA A 85 11.64 -30.56 -13.37
N ARG A 86 10.70 -31.52 -13.27
CA ARG A 86 11.00 -32.96 -13.26
C ARG A 86 11.55 -33.44 -14.60
N GLU A 87 10.96 -32.98 -15.71
CA GLU A 87 11.43 -33.30 -17.07
C GLU A 87 12.82 -32.71 -17.38
N GLN A 88 13.19 -31.61 -16.71
CA GLN A 88 14.51 -30.98 -16.81
C GLN A 88 15.58 -31.61 -15.90
N ASN A 89 15.26 -32.70 -15.18
CA ASN A 89 16.13 -33.35 -14.19
C ASN A 89 16.69 -32.36 -13.14
N GLU A 90 15.89 -31.36 -12.71
CA GLU A 90 16.33 -30.50 -11.62
C GLU A 90 16.53 -31.33 -10.34
N VAL A 91 17.72 -31.26 -9.76
CA VAL A 91 18.03 -31.92 -8.49
C VAL A 91 17.44 -31.08 -7.36
N PHE A 92 16.41 -31.62 -6.72
CA PHE A 92 15.81 -31.01 -5.54
C PHE A 92 16.51 -31.48 -4.27
N PRO A 93 16.86 -30.58 -3.34
CA PRO A 93 17.30 -30.99 -2.02
C PRO A 93 16.23 -31.90 -1.38
N THR A 94 16.63 -33.05 -0.84
CA THR A 94 15.73 -33.98 -0.16
C THR A 94 15.24 -33.34 1.15
N GLY A 95 13.99 -32.89 1.16
CA GLY A 95 13.42 -32.03 2.22
C GLY A 95 12.45 -32.70 3.19
N SER A 96 12.39 -34.03 3.28
CA SER A 96 11.60 -34.69 4.32
C SER A 96 12.49 -35.02 5.52
N PHE A 97 12.71 -34.03 6.38
CA PHE A 97 13.30 -34.28 7.69
C PHE A 97 12.22 -34.76 8.66
N PRO A 98 12.42 -35.86 9.40
CA PRO A 98 11.48 -36.28 10.44
C PRO A 98 11.22 -35.13 11.42
N ALA A 99 9.98 -35.02 11.93
CA ALA A 99 9.63 -34.03 12.94
C ALA A 99 10.61 -34.12 14.13
N PHE A 100 11.08 -32.96 14.62
CA PHE A 100 12.07 -32.85 15.71
C PHE A 100 13.44 -33.47 15.44
N SER A 101 13.76 -33.84 14.20
CA SER A 101 15.12 -34.22 13.84
C SER A 101 16.09 -33.03 14.02
N PRO A 102 17.36 -33.28 14.34
CA PRO A 102 18.39 -32.23 14.44
C PRO A 102 18.45 -31.34 13.20
N GLU A 103 18.23 -31.93 12.03
CA GLU A 103 18.23 -31.26 10.73
C GLU A 103 17.00 -30.34 10.57
N ARG A 104 15.81 -30.78 11.00
CA ARG A 104 14.60 -29.93 11.00
C ARG A 104 14.75 -28.73 11.94
N ILE A 105 15.26 -28.96 13.14
CA ILE A 105 15.49 -27.90 14.13
C ILE A 105 16.54 -26.89 13.62
N ALA A 106 17.57 -27.38 12.92
CA ALA A 106 18.56 -26.51 12.30
C ALA A 106 17.95 -25.67 11.17
N ALA A 107 17.08 -26.25 10.33
CA ALA A 107 16.36 -25.53 9.29
C ALA A 107 15.40 -24.47 9.85
N ASP A 108 14.61 -24.79 10.88
CA ASP A 108 13.69 -23.85 11.52
C ASP A 108 14.45 -22.68 12.19
N ARG A 109 15.61 -22.95 12.81
CA ARG A 109 16.49 -21.90 13.37
C ARG A 109 17.09 -21.00 12.29
N GLN A 110 17.44 -21.57 11.14
CA GLN A 110 17.97 -20.82 10.02
C GLN A 110 16.87 -19.90 9.45
N TYR A 111 15.67 -20.42 9.23
CA TYR A 111 14.51 -19.64 8.84
C TYR A 111 14.21 -18.49 9.83
N LEU A 112 14.26 -18.71 11.15
CA LEU A 112 14.05 -17.63 12.14
C LEU A 112 15.14 -16.54 12.12
N ARG A 113 16.36 -16.85 11.66
CA ARG A 113 17.41 -15.84 11.44
C ARG A 113 17.17 -15.07 10.16
N ASP A 114 16.70 -15.79 9.15
CA ASP A 114 16.51 -15.30 7.80
C ASP A 114 15.24 -14.47 7.66
N ILE A 115 14.23 -14.70 8.51
CA ILE A 115 12.94 -14.00 8.48
C ILE A 115 13.10 -12.48 8.57
N GLY A 116 14.09 -11.97 9.31
CA GLY A 116 14.36 -10.54 9.40
C GLY A 116 14.82 -9.96 8.06
N ALA A 117 15.78 -10.62 7.42
CA ALA A 117 16.32 -10.18 6.14
C ALA A 117 15.35 -10.45 4.97
N LEU A 118 14.55 -11.51 5.03
CA LEU A 118 13.43 -11.75 4.12
C LEU A 118 12.33 -10.69 4.29
N ASN A 119 12.01 -10.30 5.53
CA ASN A 119 11.06 -9.23 5.81
C ASN A 119 11.56 -7.87 5.31
N GLU A 120 12.86 -7.58 5.40
CA GLU A 120 13.46 -6.37 4.81
C GLU A 120 13.45 -6.41 3.27
N GLN A 121 13.79 -7.56 2.68
CA GLN A 121 13.90 -7.72 1.22
C GLN A 121 12.55 -7.74 0.51
N TYR A 122 11.54 -8.38 1.12
CA TYR A 122 10.21 -8.57 0.54
C TYR A 122 9.13 -7.84 1.33
N GLY A 123 9.49 -7.00 2.29
CA GLY A 123 8.53 -6.11 2.91
C GLY A 123 7.53 -6.72 3.87
N GLY A 124 7.77 -7.95 4.33
CA GLY A 124 6.82 -8.73 5.13
C GLY A 124 5.76 -9.49 4.30
N ALA A 125 5.83 -9.40 2.96
CA ALA A 125 4.97 -10.16 2.06
C ALA A 125 5.35 -11.65 2.00
N ILE A 126 6.62 -12.00 2.27
CA ILE A 126 7.10 -13.38 2.33
C ILE A 126 7.34 -13.75 3.78
N ARG A 127 6.49 -14.62 4.31
CA ARG A 127 6.49 -15.00 5.72
C ARG A 127 6.88 -16.45 5.89
N ARG A 128 6.59 -17.35 4.95
CA ARG A 128 6.72 -18.82 5.10
C ARG A 128 7.83 -19.44 4.27
N LEU A 129 8.40 -18.71 3.32
CA LEU A 129 9.52 -19.20 2.49
C LEU A 129 10.87 -19.01 3.19
N THR A 130 11.80 -19.92 2.92
CA THR A 130 13.24 -19.73 3.18
C THR A 130 13.89 -18.88 2.08
N PHE A 131 15.12 -18.38 2.29
CA PHE A 131 15.86 -17.68 1.23
C PHE A 131 15.99 -18.50 -0.06
N ALA A 132 16.32 -19.78 0.06
CA ALA A 132 16.44 -20.68 -1.09
C ALA A 132 15.12 -20.83 -1.83
N GLU A 133 14.01 -20.88 -1.11
CA GLU A 133 12.66 -20.95 -1.69
C GLU A 133 12.20 -19.60 -2.26
N ALA A 134 12.62 -18.47 -1.68
CA ALA A 134 12.32 -17.15 -2.21
C ALA A 134 13.11 -16.85 -3.50
N GLU A 135 14.36 -17.32 -3.58
CA GLU A 135 15.18 -17.27 -4.80
C GLU A 135 14.67 -18.25 -5.86
N ARG A 136 14.25 -19.45 -5.44
CA ARG A 136 13.72 -20.51 -6.32
C ARG A 136 12.37 -21.01 -5.82
N PRO A 137 11.26 -20.33 -6.17
CA PRO A 137 9.91 -20.67 -5.69
C PRO A 137 9.48 -22.12 -5.96
N ILE A 138 10.04 -22.74 -7.01
CA ILE A 138 9.79 -24.15 -7.34
C ILE A 138 10.15 -25.12 -6.20
N LEU A 139 11.08 -24.76 -5.32
CA LEU A 139 11.44 -25.56 -4.14
C LEU A 139 10.30 -25.62 -3.11
N ALA A 140 9.64 -24.49 -2.87
CA ALA A 140 8.48 -24.41 -1.97
C ALA A 140 7.26 -25.10 -2.58
N ILE A 141 7.04 -24.91 -3.89
CA ILE A 141 5.97 -25.62 -4.62
C ILE A 141 6.18 -27.14 -4.47
N LYS A 142 7.41 -27.64 -4.63
CA LYS A 142 7.71 -29.06 -4.41
C LYS A 142 7.39 -29.50 -2.98
N ARG A 143 7.80 -28.72 -1.96
CA ARG A 143 7.55 -29.02 -0.54
C ARG A 143 6.05 -29.20 -0.26
N VAL A 144 5.21 -28.35 -0.86
CA VAL A 144 3.75 -28.44 -0.75
C VAL A 144 3.22 -29.73 -1.39
N PHE A 145 3.73 -30.09 -2.57
CA PHE A 145 3.32 -31.30 -3.31
C PHE A 145 3.94 -32.61 -2.80
N ASP A 146 4.96 -32.55 -1.93
CA ASP A 146 5.49 -33.72 -1.22
C ASP A 146 4.60 -34.13 -0.05
N SER A 147 3.79 -33.20 0.48
CA SER A 147 2.89 -33.45 1.62
C SER A 147 1.54 -34.00 1.17
N TYR A 148 0.97 -33.42 0.10
CA TYR A 148 -0.27 -33.85 -0.53
C TYR A 148 -0.10 -33.75 -2.04
N ASP A 149 -0.54 -34.77 -2.78
CA ASP A 149 -0.46 -34.73 -4.23
C ASP A 149 -1.56 -33.83 -4.84
N TYR A 150 -1.60 -33.72 -6.17
CA TYR A 150 -2.58 -32.87 -6.85
C TYR A 150 -4.02 -33.27 -6.54
N ASP A 151 -4.31 -34.57 -6.52
CA ASP A 151 -5.67 -35.08 -6.34
C ASP A 151 -6.08 -34.93 -4.88
N ASP A 152 -5.15 -35.13 -3.94
CA ASP A 152 -5.35 -34.86 -2.52
C ASP A 152 -5.68 -33.38 -2.28
N TRP A 153 -4.95 -32.46 -2.89
CA TRP A 153 -5.22 -31.02 -2.78
C TRP A 153 -6.58 -30.61 -3.33
N GLN A 154 -7.04 -31.22 -4.42
CA GLN A 154 -8.39 -30.95 -4.93
C GLN A 154 -9.47 -31.43 -3.95
N ARG A 155 -9.32 -32.63 -3.38
CA ARG A 155 -10.25 -33.14 -2.34
C ARG A 155 -10.24 -32.27 -1.09
N ILE A 156 -9.07 -31.86 -0.62
CA ILE A 156 -8.93 -30.96 0.54
C ILE A 156 -9.67 -29.65 0.29
N LEU A 157 -9.51 -29.03 -0.88
CA LEU A 157 -10.23 -27.80 -1.21
C LEU A 157 -11.74 -28.01 -1.31
N GLU A 158 -12.20 -29.13 -1.87
CA GLU A 158 -13.62 -29.48 -1.91
C GLU A 158 -14.21 -29.61 -0.50
N ASP A 159 -13.52 -30.32 0.39
CA ASP A 159 -13.91 -30.46 1.80
C ASP A 159 -13.93 -29.09 2.48
N TRP A 160 -12.88 -28.27 2.32
CA TRP A 160 -12.83 -26.93 2.92
C TRP A 160 -13.95 -26.01 2.46
N ILE A 161 -14.36 -26.09 1.19
CA ILE A 161 -15.49 -25.33 0.66
C ILE A 161 -16.82 -25.86 1.22
N GLU A 162 -17.00 -27.19 1.26
CA GLU A 162 -18.20 -27.83 1.78
C GLU A 162 -18.43 -27.47 3.25
N TYR A 163 -17.41 -27.66 4.10
CA TYR A 163 -17.49 -27.38 5.52
C TYR A 163 -17.44 -25.89 5.84
N GLY A 164 -16.69 -25.08 5.07
CA GLY A 164 -16.66 -23.62 5.25
C GLY A 164 -18.02 -22.96 5.00
N LEU A 165 -18.82 -23.52 4.09
CA LEU A 165 -20.20 -23.11 3.82
C LEU A 165 -21.23 -23.85 4.70
N GLY A 166 -20.80 -24.91 5.38
CA GLY A 166 -21.62 -25.77 6.23
C GLY A 166 -21.83 -25.23 7.64
N ARG A 167 -22.71 -25.90 8.41
CA ARG A 167 -22.97 -25.56 9.84
C ARG A 167 -22.17 -26.40 10.82
N VAL A 168 -21.41 -27.37 10.33
CA VAL A 168 -20.59 -28.29 11.11
C VAL A 168 -19.16 -28.03 10.69
N SER A 169 -18.23 -27.91 11.64
CA SER A 169 -16.82 -27.74 11.32
C SER A 169 -16.16 -29.07 10.96
N ILE A 170 -15.05 -29.04 10.22
CA ILE A 170 -14.25 -30.25 9.92
C ILE A 170 -13.74 -30.86 11.22
N CYS A 171 -13.27 -30.04 12.16
CA CYS A 171 -12.76 -30.51 13.45
C CYS A 171 -13.83 -31.26 14.27
N GLU A 172 -15.09 -30.82 14.23
CA GLU A 172 -16.21 -31.54 14.86
C GLU A 172 -16.55 -32.85 14.12
N ALA A 173 -16.42 -32.86 12.79
CA ALA A 173 -16.77 -34.01 11.96
C ALA A 173 -15.70 -35.12 11.98
N THR A 174 -14.42 -34.77 12.00
CA THR A 174 -13.29 -35.70 11.88
C THR A 174 -12.58 -35.99 13.21
N GLY A 175 -12.61 -35.05 14.16
CA GLY A 175 -11.91 -35.16 15.45
C GLY A 175 -10.38 -34.98 15.35
N GLU A 176 -9.86 -34.56 14.20
CA GLU A 176 -8.45 -34.27 13.96
C GLU A 176 -8.24 -32.76 13.68
N CYS A 177 -7.01 -32.26 13.90
CA CYS A 177 -6.64 -30.86 13.63
C CYS A 177 -5.51 -30.79 12.57
N VAL A 178 -5.75 -31.33 11.38
CA VAL A 178 -4.77 -31.31 10.26
C VAL A 178 -4.90 -30.04 9.40
N GLU A 179 -5.97 -29.29 9.57
CA GLU A 179 -6.37 -28.12 8.77
C GLU A 179 -5.40 -26.95 8.97
N VAL A 180 -4.82 -26.84 10.16
CA VAL A 180 -3.77 -25.83 10.44
C VAL A 180 -2.54 -26.10 9.57
N VAL A 181 -2.14 -27.37 9.39
CA VAL A 181 -0.99 -27.72 8.53
C VAL A 181 -1.32 -27.45 7.06
N GLN A 182 -2.55 -27.77 6.64
CA GLN A 182 -3.01 -27.49 5.28
C GLN A 182 -3.04 -25.98 4.99
N TYR A 183 -3.50 -25.15 5.94
CA TYR A 183 -3.44 -23.69 5.86
C TYR A 183 -2.01 -23.18 5.63
N GLU A 184 -1.05 -23.65 6.41
CA GLU A 184 0.35 -23.21 6.31
C GLU A 184 0.98 -23.58 4.95
N LEU A 185 0.58 -24.73 4.39
CA LEU A 185 1.01 -25.16 3.07
C LEU A 185 0.36 -24.34 1.95
N LEU A 186 -0.91 -23.95 2.09
CA LEU A 186 -1.58 -23.05 1.14
C LEU A 186 -0.97 -21.64 1.17
N GLU A 187 -0.67 -21.09 2.35
CA GLU A 187 0.08 -19.83 2.50
C GLU A 187 1.47 -19.90 1.84
N THR A 188 2.19 -21.01 2.05
CA THR A 188 3.48 -21.27 1.39
C THR A 188 3.34 -21.25 -0.13
N LEU A 189 2.28 -21.85 -0.66
CA LEU A 189 2.04 -21.94 -2.09
C LEU A 189 1.70 -20.56 -2.70
N LEU A 190 0.85 -19.78 -2.02
CA LEU A 190 0.51 -18.42 -2.40
C LEU A 190 1.75 -17.52 -2.49
N GLU A 191 2.64 -17.57 -1.49
CA GLU A 191 3.89 -16.81 -1.50
C GLU A 191 4.82 -17.19 -2.64
N ALA A 192 4.99 -18.49 -2.88
CA ALA A 192 5.84 -18.98 -3.95
C ALA A 192 5.33 -18.51 -5.33
N ILE A 193 4.02 -18.55 -5.53
CA ILE A 193 3.39 -18.19 -6.80
C ILE A 193 3.35 -16.67 -7.01
N TYR A 194 3.22 -15.89 -5.94
CA TYR A 194 3.45 -14.44 -5.98
C TYR A 194 4.88 -14.07 -6.40
N LEU A 195 5.89 -14.80 -5.92
CA LEU A 195 7.27 -14.57 -6.34
C LEU A 195 7.49 -14.93 -7.81
N VAL A 196 6.87 -16.02 -8.30
CA VAL A 196 6.90 -16.37 -9.74
C VAL A 196 6.29 -15.25 -10.59
N HIS A 197 5.14 -14.70 -10.16
CA HIS A 197 4.49 -13.58 -10.82
C HIS A 197 5.40 -12.34 -10.88
N SER A 198 5.91 -11.91 -9.72
CA SER A 198 6.76 -10.71 -9.62
C SER A 198 8.13 -10.86 -10.32
N GLN A 199 8.68 -12.07 -10.41
CA GLN A 199 9.89 -12.35 -11.19
C GLN A 199 9.62 -12.33 -12.71
N GLY A 200 8.43 -12.76 -13.14
CA GLY A 200 7.96 -12.63 -14.52
C GLY A 200 7.85 -11.17 -14.96
N GLU A 201 7.29 -10.30 -14.11
CA GLU A 201 7.24 -8.85 -14.34
C GLU A 201 8.63 -8.21 -14.38
N ARG A 202 9.57 -8.66 -13.53
CA ARG A 202 10.97 -8.17 -13.52
C ARG A 202 11.76 -8.55 -14.77
N ASN A 203 11.55 -9.71 -15.37
CA ASN A 203 12.25 -10.09 -16.61
C ASN A 203 11.71 -9.37 -17.86
N LEU A 204 10.46 -8.90 -17.83
CA LEU A 204 9.92 -7.96 -18.83
C LEU A 204 10.41 -6.52 -18.60
N SER A 205 10.98 -6.24 -17.41
CA SER A 205 11.44 -4.92 -16.97
C SER A 205 12.92 -4.60 -17.28
N SER A 206 13.69 -5.52 -17.87
CA SER A 206 15.09 -5.23 -18.27
C SER A 206 15.23 -4.35 -19.53
N VAL A 207 14.13 -3.75 -20.00
CA VAL A 207 14.10 -2.68 -21.00
C VAL A 207 13.57 -1.41 -20.32
N HIS A 208 14.22 -0.98 -19.23
CA HIS A 208 13.85 0.25 -18.53
C HIS A 208 14.67 1.44 -19.01
N THR A 209 14.21 2.03 -20.12
CA THR A 209 13.95 3.47 -20.14
C THR A 209 12.46 3.67 -19.83
N ALA A 210 12.17 4.39 -18.74
CA ALA A 210 10.88 4.95 -18.34
C ALA A 210 9.59 4.28 -18.90
N ALA A 211 8.91 3.44 -18.11
CA ALA A 211 7.58 2.95 -18.45
C ALA A 211 6.58 3.16 -17.29
N TRP A 212 5.67 4.11 -17.49
CA TRP A 212 4.38 4.29 -16.81
C TRP A 212 3.68 2.95 -16.47
N SER A 213 3.10 2.79 -15.27
CA SER A 213 2.19 1.67 -14.98
C SER A 213 0.93 1.76 -15.85
N ALA A 214 0.34 0.63 -16.24
CA ALA A 214 -0.86 0.57 -17.10
C ALA A 214 -2.05 1.36 -16.52
N ALA A 215 -2.22 1.36 -15.20
CA ALA A 215 -3.26 2.11 -14.48
C ALA A 215 -3.08 3.64 -14.58
N SER A 216 -1.86 4.17 -14.41
CA SER A 216 -1.58 5.61 -14.60
C SER A 216 -1.91 6.07 -16.02
N ARG A 217 -1.71 5.21 -17.04
CA ARG A 217 -2.06 5.54 -18.43
C ARG A 217 -3.57 5.61 -18.61
N ALA A 218 -4.28 4.61 -18.07
CA ALA A 218 -5.74 4.52 -18.19
C ALA A 218 -6.43 5.74 -17.55
N ILE A 219 -6.06 6.11 -16.32
CA ILE A 219 -6.60 7.29 -15.63
C ILE A 219 -6.31 8.55 -16.44
N THR A 220 -5.08 8.69 -16.94
CA THR A 220 -4.70 9.86 -17.74
C THR A 220 -5.50 9.95 -19.04
N GLU A 221 -5.73 8.85 -19.75
CA GLU A 221 -6.55 8.84 -20.97
C GLU A 221 -8.03 9.10 -20.70
N LEU A 222 -8.58 8.56 -19.59
CA LEU A 222 -9.95 8.85 -19.17
C LEU A 222 -10.13 10.33 -18.82
N LEU A 223 -9.19 10.92 -18.06
CA LEU A 223 -9.20 12.35 -17.72
C LEU A 223 -9.07 13.23 -18.98
N LYS A 224 -8.22 12.84 -19.94
CA LYS A 224 -8.10 13.54 -21.23
C LYS A 224 -9.42 13.55 -21.98
N SER A 225 -10.05 12.39 -22.10
CA SER A 225 -11.31 12.21 -22.83
C SER A 225 -12.45 12.98 -22.18
N ALA A 226 -12.59 12.87 -20.86
CA ALA A 226 -13.70 13.44 -20.12
C ALA A 226 -13.60 14.96 -19.91
N LEU A 227 -12.40 15.47 -19.63
CA LEU A 227 -12.21 16.86 -19.19
C LEU A 227 -11.57 17.78 -20.24
N GLN A 228 -10.95 17.19 -21.27
CA GLN A 228 -10.23 17.92 -22.32
C GLN A 228 -9.26 19.00 -21.77
N PRO A 229 -8.34 18.63 -20.86
CA PRO A 229 -7.41 19.59 -20.27
C PRO A 229 -6.45 20.16 -21.32
N GLU A 230 -5.81 21.28 -20.99
CA GLU A 230 -4.66 21.81 -21.74
C GLU A 230 -3.34 21.21 -21.25
N LEU A 231 -3.20 21.01 -19.93
CA LEU A 231 -2.05 20.37 -19.29
C LEU A 231 -2.54 19.43 -18.18
N LEU A 232 -1.81 18.35 -17.97
CA LEU A 232 -1.97 17.47 -16.81
C LEU A 232 -0.59 17.17 -16.24
N PHE A 233 -0.45 17.36 -14.93
CA PHE A 233 0.77 17.02 -14.20
C PHE A 233 0.47 15.94 -13.15
N GLU A 234 1.41 15.01 -12.95
CA GLU A 234 1.39 13.98 -11.91
C GLU A 234 2.63 14.18 -11.01
N ILE A 235 2.40 14.48 -9.73
CA ILE A 235 3.47 14.48 -8.73
C ILE A 235 3.50 13.11 -8.08
N ARG A 236 4.67 12.48 -8.10
CA ARG A 236 4.95 11.28 -7.33
C ARG A 236 5.70 11.69 -6.09
N HIS A 237 5.06 11.54 -4.94
CA HIS A 237 5.77 11.69 -3.68
C HIS A 237 6.69 10.47 -3.49
N SER A 238 7.96 10.71 -3.13
CA SER A 238 8.87 9.62 -2.79
C SER A 238 8.25 8.81 -1.64
N ALA A 239 8.21 7.49 -1.79
CA ALA A 239 7.95 6.62 -0.66
C ALA A 239 9.07 6.86 0.35
N VAL A 240 8.72 7.24 1.59
CA VAL A 240 9.70 7.34 2.67
C VAL A 240 9.84 5.98 3.33
N LEU A 241 11.05 5.73 3.80
CA LEU A 241 11.63 4.48 4.28
C LEU A 241 10.92 3.92 5.52
N SER A 242 9.77 3.26 5.37
CA SER A 242 9.29 2.16 6.22
C SER A 242 7.93 1.70 5.69
N ALA A 243 7.67 0.39 5.70
CA ALA A 243 6.53 -0.30 5.08
C ALA A 243 6.69 -0.47 3.55
N ALA A 244 7.05 -1.68 3.16
CA ALA A 244 6.76 -2.13 1.81
C ALA A 244 5.24 -2.19 1.60
N GLU A 245 4.82 -2.08 0.34
CA GLU A 245 3.41 -2.17 -0.07
C GLU A 245 2.53 -0.95 0.23
N GLN A 246 3.11 0.24 0.30
CA GLN A 246 2.31 1.44 0.09
C GLN A 246 2.45 1.94 -1.34
N THR A 247 1.35 1.86 -2.12
CA THR A 247 1.19 2.68 -3.32
C THR A 247 1.50 4.14 -2.97
N PRO A 248 2.39 4.82 -3.69
CA PRO A 248 2.75 6.20 -3.37
C PRO A 248 1.55 7.10 -3.62
N TYR A 249 1.32 8.06 -2.72
CA TYR A 249 0.33 9.11 -2.94
C TYR A 249 0.67 9.87 -4.24
N ARG A 250 -0.37 10.14 -5.02
CA ARG A 250 -0.28 10.87 -6.29
C ARG A 250 -1.13 12.13 -6.22
N ASP A 251 -0.54 13.27 -6.57
CA ASP A 251 -1.29 14.52 -6.76
C ASP A 251 -1.34 14.84 -8.26
N LEU A 252 -2.55 14.88 -8.81
CA LEU A 252 -2.83 15.21 -10.20
C LEU A 252 -3.30 16.67 -10.31
N LEU A 253 -2.54 17.49 -11.02
CA LEU A 253 -2.94 18.85 -11.37
C LEU A 253 -3.53 18.87 -12.79
N ILE A 254 -4.84 19.05 -12.88
CA ILE A 254 -5.61 19.14 -14.12
C ILE A 254 -5.79 20.62 -14.47
N VAL A 255 -5.20 21.05 -15.60
CA VAL A 255 -5.27 22.42 -16.08
C VAL A 255 -6.27 22.50 -17.23
N LEU A 256 -7.37 23.20 -17.02
CA LEU A 256 -8.44 23.38 -18.00
C LEU A 256 -8.26 24.67 -18.80
N PRO A 257 -8.77 24.73 -20.04
CA PRO A 257 -8.74 25.96 -20.83
C PRO A 257 -9.64 27.03 -20.20
N ASP A 258 -9.29 28.30 -20.39
CA ASP A 258 -10.00 29.42 -19.75
C ASP A 258 -11.46 29.55 -20.21
N ASN A 259 -11.76 29.06 -21.42
CA ASN A 259 -13.09 28.98 -22.00
C ASN A 259 -13.95 27.82 -21.43
N ASN A 260 -13.41 27.01 -20.51
CA ASN A 260 -14.21 26.03 -19.81
C ASN A 260 -15.12 26.73 -18.79
N HIS A 261 -16.43 26.65 -19.03
CA HIS A 261 -17.46 27.27 -18.21
C HIS A 261 -18.10 26.31 -17.20
N LYS A 262 -17.71 25.03 -17.19
CA LYS A 262 -18.26 24.05 -16.26
C LYS A 262 -17.81 24.39 -14.83
N PRO A 263 -18.74 24.48 -13.86
CA PRO A 263 -18.39 24.67 -12.46
C PRO A 263 -17.74 23.41 -11.88
N PHE A 264 -16.94 23.57 -10.82
CA PHE A 264 -16.25 22.47 -10.15
C PHE A 264 -17.20 21.32 -9.76
N LYS A 265 -18.41 21.64 -9.27
CA LYS A 265 -19.44 20.67 -8.87
C LYS A 265 -19.88 19.71 -9.98
N GLU A 266 -19.72 20.09 -11.24
CA GLU A 266 -20.03 19.20 -12.38
C GLU A 266 -18.84 18.32 -12.78
N LEU A 267 -17.62 18.73 -12.42
CA LEU A 267 -16.39 18.02 -12.75
C LEU A 267 -15.98 17.04 -11.65
N GLU A 268 -16.30 17.35 -10.41
CA GLU A 268 -15.99 16.56 -9.21
C GLU A 268 -16.50 15.11 -9.31
N PRO A 269 -17.79 14.83 -9.62
CA PRO A 269 -18.26 13.45 -9.74
C PRO A 269 -17.57 12.66 -10.86
N ILE A 270 -17.19 13.35 -11.94
CA ILE A 270 -16.50 12.71 -13.08
C ILE A 270 -15.10 12.27 -12.65
N ILE A 271 -14.40 13.11 -11.89
CA ILE A 271 -13.07 12.80 -11.37
C ILE A 271 -13.18 11.67 -10.36
N GLU A 272 -14.11 11.75 -9.41
CA GLU A 272 -14.35 10.71 -8.40
C GLU A 272 -14.57 9.34 -9.03
N VAL A 273 -15.36 9.27 -10.11
CA VAL A 273 -15.59 8.02 -10.85
C VAL A 273 -14.34 7.54 -11.58
N ILE A 274 -13.58 8.44 -12.20
CA ILE A 274 -12.35 8.07 -12.94
C ILE A 274 -11.24 7.60 -11.97
N THR A 275 -11.19 8.16 -10.76
CA THR A 275 -10.23 7.79 -9.71
C THR A 275 -10.81 6.78 -8.72
N ALA A 276 -12.01 6.23 -8.98
CA ALA A 276 -12.64 5.25 -8.09
C ALA A 276 -11.79 3.97 -8.05
N GLY A 277 -11.54 3.47 -6.83
CA GLY A 277 -10.66 2.31 -6.60
C GLY A 277 -9.18 2.68 -6.41
N GLU A 278 -8.84 3.96 -6.42
CA GLU A 278 -7.49 4.48 -6.19
C GLU A 278 -7.47 5.47 -5.02
N ASP A 279 -7.47 4.92 -3.79
CA ASP A 279 -7.64 5.69 -2.54
C ASP A 279 -6.52 6.71 -2.24
N LYS A 280 -5.44 6.71 -3.04
CA LYS A 280 -4.27 7.56 -2.85
C LYS A 280 -4.03 8.57 -3.99
N ILE A 281 -5.07 8.86 -4.79
CA ILE A 281 -5.02 9.92 -5.80
C ILE A 281 -5.77 11.16 -5.27
N CYS A 282 -5.08 12.30 -5.24
CA CYS A 282 -5.68 13.61 -5.05
C CYS A 282 -5.70 14.36 -6.38
N CYS A 283 -6.80 15.05 -6.69
CA CYS A 283 -6.91 15.85 -7.91
C CYS A 283 -7.12 17.33 -7.59
N THR A 284 -6.42 18.20 -8.32
CA THR A 284 -6.62 19.65 -8.29
C THR A 284 -6.95 20.17 -9.67
N ILE A 285 -8.04 20.93 -9.76
CA ILE A 285 -8.44 21.59 -11.00
C ILE A 285 -8.09 23.07 -10.93
N ARG A 286 -7.46 23.57 -12.00
CA ARG A 286 -7.19 25.00 -12.20
C ARG A 286 -7.43 25.39 -13.65
N LYS A 287 -7.78 26.65 -13.87
CA LYS A 287 -7.76 27.25 -15.21
C LYS A 287 -6.35 27.71 -15.57
N MET A 288 -6.06 27.82 -16.86
CA MET A 288 -4.75 28.27 -17.35
C MET A 288 -4.40 29.68 -16.86
N ALA A 289 -5.34 30.62 -16.90
CA ALA A 289 -5.15 31.98 -16.41
C ALA A 289 -4.84 32.02 -14.90
N ASP A 290 -5.58 31.23 -14.10
CA ASP A 290 -5.34 31.13 -12.66
C ASP A 290 -3.96 30.54 -12.35
N LEU A 291 -3.57 29.49 -13.09
CA LEU A 291 -2.27 28.86 -12.92
C LEU A 291 -1.13 29.83 -13.26
N ARG A 292 -1.26 30.57 -14.37
CA ARG A 292 -0.30 31.61 -14.76
C ARG A 292 -0.20 32.68 -13.69
N HIS A 293 -1.33 33.20 -13.21
CA HIS A 293 -1.36 34.17 -12.12
C HIS A 293 -0.71 33.62 -10.85
N CYS A 294 -0.98 32.36 -10.47
CA CYS A 294 -0.33 31.73 -9.32
C CYS A 294 1.19 31.65 -9.48
N LEU A 295 1.69 31.24 -10.64
CA LEU A 295 3.13 31.17 -10.92
C LEU A 295 3.78 32.57 -11.01
N GLU A 296 3.11 33.52 -11.64
CA GLU A 296 3.53 34.92 -11.73
C GLU A 296 3.54 35.59 -10.35
N SER A 297 2.56 35.29 -9.50
CA SER A 297 2.47 35.80 -8.11
C SER A 297 3.47 35.13 -7.17
N GLY A 298 4.02 33.98 -7.56
CA GLY A 298 5.06 33.29 -6.81
C GLY A 298 4.56 32.17 -5.91
N HIS A 299 3.63 31.35 -6.37
CA HIS A 299 3.10 30.26 -5.57
C HIS A 299 4.01 29.02 -5.58
N ILE A 300 4.56 28.65 -4.43
CA ILE A 300 5.62 27.64 -4.27
C ILE A 300 5.20 26.26 -4.73
N TYR A 301 4.03 25.77 -4.29
CA TYR A 301 3.50 24.49 -4.74
C TYR A 301 3.49 24.35 -6.27
N PHE A 302 2.91 25.32 -6.99
CA PHE A 302 2.85 25.24 -8.45
C PHE A 302 4.22 25.29 -9.12
N SER A 303 5.21 25.95 -8.51
CA SER A 303 6.60 25.89 -8.98
C SER A 303 7.22 24.50 -8.83
N LEU A 304 6.80 23.71 -7.83
CA LEU A 304 7.19 22.31 -7.67
C LEU A 304 6.45 21.39 -8.66
N VAL A 305 5.17 21.67 -8.93
CA VAL A 305 4.34 20.83 -9.79
C VAL A 305 4.62 21.03 -11.28
N CYS A 306 4.72 22.29 -11.74
CA CYS A 306 4.66 22.65 -13.15
C CYS A 306 6.01 22.51 -13.85
N THR A 307 6.57 21.31 -13.80
CA THR A 307 7.88 20.95 -14.35
C THR A 307 7.71 20.00 -15.53
N ALA A 308 8.74 19.88 -16.38
CA ALA A 308 8.69 18.94 -17.51
C ALA A 308 8.64 17.47 -17.05
N GLU A 309 9.23 17.16 -15.89
CA GLU A 309 9.27 15.80 -15.32
C GLU A 309 7.91 15.34 -14.82
N ASN A 310 7.13 16.24 -14.25
CA ASN A 310 5.78 15.93 -13.76
C ASN A 310 4.72 16.00 -14.87
N LEU A 311 5.05 16.46 -16.08
CA LEU A 311 4.08 16.64 -17.16
C LEU A 311 3.70 15.28 -17.77
N VAL A 312 2.45 14.87 -17.57
CA VAL A 312 1.91 13.62 -18.13
C VAL A 312 1.07 13.84 -19.40
N TYR A 313 0.58 15.07 -19.62
CA TYR A 313 -0.08 15.43 -20.86
C TYR A 313 -0.01 16.92 -21.16
N GLN A 314 0.16 17.21 -22.45
CA GLN A 314 0.18 18.56 -22.99
C GLN A 314 -0.59 18.59 -24.31
N LYS A 315 -1.56 19.49 -24.40
CA LYS A 315 -2.23 19.81 -25.66
C LYS A 315 -1.23 20.49 -26.60
N LYS A 316 -1.22 20.07 -27.87
CA LYS A 316 -0.29 20.59 -28.88
C LYS A 316 -0.40 22.12 -28.99
N GLY A 317 0.73 22.81 -28.80
CA GLY A 317 0.82 24.28 -28.88
C GLY A 317 0.61 25.03 -27.55
N THR A 318 0.26 24.34 -26.46
CA THR A 318 0.14 24.97 -25.13
C THR A 318 1.52 25.10 -24.49
N ALA A 319 1.96 26.30 -24.13
CA ALA A 319 3.21 26.48 -23.39
C ALA A 319 3.06 26.14 -21.90
N ILE A 320 4.04 25.45 -21.32
CA ILE A 320 4.13 25.25 -19.88
C ILE A 320 4.53 26.60 -19.25
N PRO A 321 3.74 27.16 -18.32
CA PRO A 321 4.12 28.41 -17.68
C PRO A 321 5.38 28.20 -16.83
N LYS A 322 6.31 29.16 -16.87
CA LYS A 322 7.57 29.11 -16.12
C LYS A 322 7.68 30.31 -15.19
N ILE A 323 8.29 30.11 -14.02
CA ILE A 323 8.60 31.18 -13.07
C ILE A 323 9.94 31.83 -13.42
N ALA A 324 10.07 33.13 -13.17
CA ALA A 324 11.35 33.82 -13.28
C ALA A 324 12.30 33.37 -12.13
N PRO A 325 13.57 33.03 -12.40
CA PRO A 325 14.50 32.51 -11.39
C PRO A 325 14.72 33.44 -10.18
N GLU A 326 14.73 34.75 -10.42
CA GLU A 326 14.90 35.78 -9.37
C GLU A 326 13.74 35.74 -8.37
N LYS A 327 12.51 35.69 -8.88
CA LYS A 327 11.30 35.60 -8.07
C LYS A 327 11.23 34.28 -7.29
N LEU A 328 11.69 33.18 -7.88
CA LEU A 328 11.75 31.89 -7.20
C LEU A 328 12.66 31.93 -5.95
N THR A 329 13.79 32.62 -6.04
CA THR A 329 14.74 32.73 -4.93
C THR A 329 14.14 33.46 -3.73
N GLU A 330 13.47 34.59 -3.97
CA GLU A 330 12.77 35.35 -2.92
C GLU A 330 11.68 34.52 -2.23
N LEU A 331 10.96 33.71 -3.00
CA LEU A 331 9.89 32.87 -2.48
C LEU A 331 10.40 31.74 -1.62
N ILE A 332 11.49 31.08 -2.03
CA ILE A 332 12.14 30.05 -1.23
C ILE A 332 12.60 30.65 0.10
N ALA A 333 13.18 31.86 0.08
CA ALA A 333 13.60 32.54 1.31
C ALA A 333 12.41 32.83 2.24
N LYS A 334 11.30 33.36 1.70
CA LYS A 334 10.08 33.60 2.47
C LYS A 334 9.47 32.31 3.04
N SER A 335 9.40 31.25 2.23
CA SER A 335 8.91 29.93 2.65
C SER A 335 9.68 29.37 3.83
N ARG A 336 11.02 29.44 3.74
CA ARG A 336 11.92 29.02 4.82
C ARG A 336 11.64 29.82 6.08
N GLN A 337 11.54 31.15 5.96
CA GLN A 337 11.23 32.02 7.09
C GLN A 337 9.90 31.64 7.77
N ASP A 338 8.82 31.51 6.99
CA ASP A 338 7.49 31.19 7.49
C ASP A 338 7.47 29.78 8.14
N PHE A 339 8.14 28.80 7.53
CA PHE A 339 8.26 27.44 8.05
C PHE A 339 8.99 27.42 9.39
N PHE A 340 10.21 27.97 9.46
CA PHE A 340 11.03 27.93 10.68
C PHE A 340 10.45 28.78 11.81
N ALA A 341 9.77 29.89 11.51
CA ALA A 341 9.02 30.64 12.52
C ALA A 341 7.91 29.78 13.14
N GLY A 342 7.20 29.02 12.32
CA GLY A 342 6.20 28.06 12.75
C GLY A 342 6.76 26.89 13.56
N MET A 343 7.84 26.27 13.09
CA MET A 343 8.52 25.18 13.78
C MET A 343 9.08 25.60 15.14
N SER A 344 9.64 26.82 15.23
CA SER A 344 10.09 27.38 16.50
C SER A 344 8.92 27.47 17.51
N LYS A 345 7.74 27.89 17.05
CA LYS A 345 6.54 27.92 17.88
C LYS A 345 6.10 26.50 18.29
N ALA A 346 6.07 25.55 17.35
CA ALA A 346 5.71 24.15 17.64
C ALA A 346 6.63 23.51 18.69
N ARG A 347 7.94 23.79 18.61
CA ARG A 347 8.95 23.34 19.58
C ARG A 347 8.73 23.95 20.97
N ASN A 348 8.31 25.21 21.06
CA ASN A 348 7.97 25.82 22.35
C ASN A 348 6.74 25.15 22.99
N PHE A 349 5.73 24.79 22.20
CA PHE A 349 4.60 24.00 22.70
C PHE A 349 5.04 22.61 23.17
N PHE A 350 5.93 21.96 22.41
CA PHE A 350 6.45 20.65 22.77
C PHE A 350 7.25 20.70 24.08
N HIS A 351 8.08 21.73 24.26
CA HIS A 351 8.78 21.97 25.52
C HIS A 351 7.80 22.19 26.69
N GLY A 352 6.70 22.92 26.45
CA GLY A 352 5.62 23.05 27.43
C GLY A 352 4.98 21.70 27.79
N ALA A 353 4.81 20.79 26.82
CA ALA A 353 4.33 19.45 27.06
C ALA A 353 5.28 18.65 27.98
N CYS A 354 6.60 18.75 27.78
CA CYS A 354 7.61 18.16 28.67
C CYS A 354 7.42 18.64 30.12
N CYS A 355 7.30 19.95 30.33
CA CYS A 355 7.16 20.52 31.67
C CYS A 355 5.90 20.04 32.39
N TYR A 356 4.77 19.93 31.68
CA TYR A 356 3.53 19.42 32.28
C TYR A 356 3.56 17.91 32.53
N GLU A 357 4.31 17.16 31.73
CA GLU A 357 4.52 15.72 31.96
C GLU A 357 5.31 15.50 33.27
N GLU A 358 6.37 16.29 33.52
CA GLU A 358 7.16 16.25 34.76
C GLU A 358 6.31 16.55 36.01
N THR A 359 5.37 17.49 35.92
CA THR A 359 4.44 17.82 37.02
C THR A 359 3.22 16.90 37.09
N ARG A 360 3.12 15.90 36.20
CA ARG A 360 1.99 14.95 36.08
C ARG A 360 0.66 15.59 35.72
N GLU A 361 0.70 16.74 35.05
CA GLU A 361 -0.46 17.44 34.50
C GLU A 361 -0.78 16.90 33.09
N TYR A 362 -1.17 15.63 33.00
CA TYR A 362 -1.24 14.90 31.72
C TYR A 362 -2.23 15.49 30.72
N ALA A 363 -3.38 15.99 31.19
CA ALA A 363 -4.35 16.69 30.34
C ALA A 363 -3.75 17.93 29.67
N LEU A 364 -3.00 18.74 30.42
CA LEU A 364 -2.33 19.94 29.88
C LEU A 364 -1.14 19.57 29.00
N SER A 365 -0.42 18.50 29.33
CA SER A 365 0.65 17.97 28.48
C SER A 365 0.11 17.53 27.12
N MET A 366 -0.99 16.75 27.09
CA MET A 366 -1.64 16.32 25.85
C MET A 366 -2.19 17.51 25.04
N PHE A 367 -2.76 18.53 25.70
CA PHE A 367 -3.16 19.77 25.04
C PHE A 367 -1.98 20.45 24.33
N MET A 368 -0.83 20.54 24.99
CA MET A 368 0.38 21.11 24.40
C MET A 368 0.88 20.27 23.21
N LEU A 369 0.83 18.93 23.30
CA LEU A 369 1.16 18.04 22.19
C LEU A 369 0.22 18.23 20.99
N GLN A 370 -1.09 18.38 21.22
CA GLN A 370 -2.05 18.70 20.15
C GLN A 370 -1.70 20.01 19.45
N GLN A 371 -1.35 21.06 20.20
CA GLN A 371 -0.93 22.33 19.63
C GLN A 371 0.37 22.19 18.82
N THR A 372 1.33 21.37 19.28
CA THR A 372 2.55 21.06 18.53
C THR A 372 2.22 20.41 17.19
N VAL A 373 1.37 19.38 17.15
CA VAL A 373 0.95 18.71 15.90
C VAL A 373 0.26 19.70 14.96
N GLU A 374 -0.71 20.45 15.49
CA GLU A 374 -1.50 21.42 14.73
C GLU A 374 -0.61 22.47 14.06
N ILE A 375 0.31 23.07 14.83
CA ILE A 375 1.22 24.10 14.32
C ILE A 375 2.18 23.50 13.30
N THR A 376 2.73 22.32 13.55
CA THR A 376 3.67 21.66 12.63
C THR A 376 3.02 21.41 11.26
N TYR A 377 1.85 20.77 11.26
CA TYR A 377 1.08 20.52 10.03
C TYR A 377 0.66 21.81 9.33
N ARG A 378 0.27 22.84 10.08
CA ARG A 378 -0.10 24.14 9.51
C ARG A 378 1.09 24.86 8.90
N SER A 379 2.25 24.82 9.55
CA SER A 379 3.47 25.47 9.06
C SER A 379 3.96 24.85 7.76
N MET A 380 3.89 23.52 7.63
CA MET A 380 4.17 22.82 6.39
C MET A 380 3.23 23.24 5.26
N VAL A 381 1.93 23.31 5.53
CA VAL A 381 0.91 23.72 4.55
C VAL A 381 1.09 25.18 4.14
N ILE A 382 1.31 26.10 5.08
CA ILE A 382 1.47 27.52 4.77
C ILE A 382 2.74 27.75 3.94
N SER A 383 3.87 27.13 4.33
CA SER A 383 5.14 27.38 3.66
C SER A 383 5.17 26.81 2.24
N LEU A 384 4.50 25.67 1.98
CA LEU A 384 4.52 25.01 0.66
C LEU A 384 3.29 25.31 -0.20
N LEU A 385 2.07 25.32 0.36
CA LEU A 385 0.83 25.63 -0.36
C LEU A 385 0.46 27.12 -0.34
N GLY A 386 1.11 27.95 0.47
CA GLY A 386 0.80 29.40 0.55
C GLY A 386 -0.61 29.73 1.05
N ASN A 387 -1.34 28.74 1.56
CA ASN A 387 -2.74 28.86 1.96
C ASN A 387 -2.88 28.66 3.47
N GLU A 388 -3.34 29.69 4.16
CA GLU A 388 -3.75 29.55 5.56
C GLU A 388 -5.07 28.78 5.65
N LYS A 389 -5.09 27.71 6.44
CA LYS A 389 -6.30 26.93 6.74
C LYS A 389 -6.68 27.13 8.19
N ARG A 390 -7.82 27.80 8.42
CA ARG A 390 -8.39 28.04 9.75
C ARG A 390 -9.17 26.81 10.21
N THR A 391 -8.46 25.81 10.70
CA THR A 391 -9.02 24.60 11.30
C THR A 391 -8.11 24.10 12.42
N HIS A 392 -8.70 23.53 13.47
CA HIS A 392 -8.00 22.84 14.56
C HIS A 392 -8.04 21.31 14.42
N SER A 393 -8.80 20.79 13.44
CA SER A 393 -8.86 19.35 13.22
C SER A 393 -7.54 18.84 12.63
N ILE A 394 -6.95 17.89 13.34
CA ILE A 394 -5.74 17.18 12.92
C ILE A 394 -6.05 16.37 11.67
N ARG A 395 -7.22 15.73 11.58
CA ARG A 395 -7.65 14.99 10.39
C ARG A 395 -7.69 15.84 9.13
N LEU A 396 -8.27 17.05 9.21
CA LEU A 396 -8.27 17.98 8.08
C LEU A 396 -6.86 18.47 7.71
N LEU A 397 -6.00 18.70 8.71
CA LEU A 397 -4.62 19.10 8.49
C LEU A 397 -3.78 17.98 7.84
N LYS A 398 -4.00 16.72 8.22
CA LYS A 398 -3.43 15.55 7.53
C LYS A 398 -3.82 15.54 6.05
N ASN A 399 -5.10 15.77 5.73
CA ASN A 399 -5.56 15.81 4.34
C ASN A 399 -4.84 16.87 3.50
N PHE A 400 -4.52 18.04 4.08
CA PHE A 400 -3.70 19.04 3.38
C PHE A 400 -2.22 18.62 3.27
N ASN A 401 -1.67 17.99 4.31
CA ASN A 401 -0.28 17.53 4.31
C ASN A 401 -0.03 16.36 3.34
N HIS A 402 -1.04 15.54 3.03
CA HIS A 402 -0.93 14.50 1.98
C HIS A 402 -0.36 15.04 0.66
N ARG A 403 -0.64 16.31 0.35
CA ARG A 403 -0.27 16.95 -0.92
C ARG A 403 1.15 17.51 -0.97
N VAL A 404 1.74 17.76 0.19
CA VAL A 404 3.04 18.45 0.28
C VAL A 404 4.09 17.67 1.02
N ALA A 405 3.69 16.91 2.03
CA ALA A 405 4.57 16.07 2.82
C ALA A 405 3.76 14.86 3.35
N PRO A 406 3.33 13.93 2.48
CA PRO A 406 2.51 12.79 2.87
C PRO A 406 3.17 11.91 3.95
N GLN A 407 4.50 11.86 4.00
CA GLN A 407 5.25 11.16 5.04
C GLN A 407 4.89 11.63 6.46
N LEU A 408 4.45 12.88 6.65
CA LEU A 408 4.06 13.37 7.97
C LEU A 408 2.77 12.73 8.51
N ASN A 409 1.96 12.13 7.63
CA ASN A 409 0.74 11.47 8.03
C ASN A 409 1.00 10.04 8.53
N GLU A 410 2.19 9.48 8.27
CA GLU A 410 2.62 8.17 8.79
C GLU A 410 2.90 8.20 10.29
N ILE A 411 3.03 9.39 10.90
CA ILE A 411 3.13 9.53 12.36
C ILE A 411 1.83 9.10 13.05
N PHE A 412 0.71 9.41 12.42
CA PHE A 412 -0.63 9.06 12.88
C PHE A 412 -1.39 8.48 11.69
N PRO A 413 -1.10 7.25 11.24
CA PRO A 413 -1.57 6.72 9.97
C PRO A 413 -3.10 6.64 9.87
N GLY A 414 -3.80 6.37 10.97
CA GLY A 414 -5.25 6.12 10.98
C GLY A 414 -5.59 4.73 10.45
N GLY A 415 -6.89 4.41 10.35
CA GLY A 415 -7.38 3.18 9.70
C GLY A 415 -7.40 1.90 10.57
N SER A 416 -6.63 1.84 11.66
CA SER A 416 -6.84 0.84 12.71
C SER A 416 -7.64 1.43 13.88
N PRO A 417 -8.37 0.60 14.67
CA PRO A 417 -9.11 1.10 15.83
C PRO A 417 -8.22 1.87 16.83
N GLU A 418 -6.98 1.41 17.01
CA GLU A 418 -6.03 2.04 17.93
C GLU A 418 -5.50 3.37 17.39
N GLU A 419 -5.22 3.46 16.10
CA GLU A 419 -4.75 4.69 15.48
C GLU A 419 -5.83 5.77 15.46
N GLU A 420 -7.09 5.39 15.21
CA GLU A 420 -8.21 6.32 15.32
C GLU A 420 -8.43 6.79 16.76
N ARG A 421 -8.21 5.92 17.75
CA ARG A 421 -8.27 6.27 19.17
C ARG A 421 -7.22 7.32 19.54
N LEU A 422 -5.97 7.15 19.12
CA LEU A 422 -4.89 8.11 19.39
C LEU A 422 -5.14 9.49 18.74
N ILE A 423 -5.63 9.52 17.50
CA ILE A 423 -6.02 10.77 16.84
C ILE A 423 -7.18 11.43 17.60
N GLN A 424 -8.14 10.63 18.06
CA GLN A 424 -9.26 11.14 18.85
C GLN A 424 -8.81 11.75 20.18
N LEU A 425 -7.90 11.09 20.91
CA LEU A 425 -7.34 11.63 22.16
C LEU A 425 -6.67 13.00 21.96
N LEU A 426 -5.90 13.15 20.87
CA LEU A 426 -5.31 14.43 20.50
C LEU A 426 -6.38 15.49 20.24
N GLU A 427 -7.38 15.19 19.41
CA GLU A 427 -8.45 16.14 19.09
C GLU A 427 -9.33 16.49 20.32
N ASP A 428 -9.60 15.53 21.20
CA ASP A 428 -10.36 15.73 22.43
C ASP A 428 -9.60 16.62 23.41
N ALA A 429 -8.28 16.43 23.55
CA ALA A 429 -7.45 17.24 24.43
C ALA A 429 -7.52 18.74 24.11
N TYR A 430 -7.78 19.13 22.86
CA TYR A 430 -7.98 20.54 22.50
C TYR A 430 -9.17 21.16 23.23
N LEU A 431 -10.27 20.44 23.46
CA LEU A 431 -11.47 20.96 24.12
C LEU A 431 -11.53 20.55 25.60
N GLU A 432 -11.35 19.26 25.87
CA GLU A 432 -11.57 18.66 27.19
C GLU A 432 -10.60 19.21 28.23
N ALA A 433 -9.30 19.33 27.90
CA ALA A 433 -8.30 19.85 28.83
C ALA A 433 -8.54 21.31 29.26
N ARG A 434 -9.37 22.06 28.54
CA ARG A 434 -9.70 23.47 28.86
C ARG A 434 -11.03 23.63 29.58
N TYR A 435 -12.00 22.76 29.31
CA TYR A 435 -13.38 22.96 29.75
C TYR A 435 -13.89 21.88 30.69
N ASN A 436 -13.27 20.70 30.71
CA ASN A 436 -13.66 19.59 31.55
C ASN A 436 -12.69 19.43 32.73
N PHE A 437 -13.15 19.80 33.92
CA PHE A 437 -12.39 19.71 35.18
C PHE A 437 -12.05 18.27 35.60
N HIS A 438 -12.68 17.26 35.00
CA HIS A 438 -12.50 15.84 35.30
C HIS A 438 -11.87 15.07 34.13
N TYR A 439 -11.27 15.78 33.17
CA TYR A 439 -10.56 15.13 32.08
C TYR A 439 -9.24 14.56 32.58
N GLU A 440 -9.18 13.24 32.69
CA GLU A 440 -7.99 12.49 33.10
C GLU A 440 -7.47 11.68 31.91
N LEU A 441 -6.15 11.55 31.82
CA LEU A 441 -5.46 10.79 30.79
C LEU A 441 -4.49 9.82 31.41
N ASP A 442 -4.39 8.64 30.81
CA ASP A 442 -3.42 7.63 31.20
C ASP A 442 -2.02 8.02 30.72
N LYS A 443 -1.03 7.75 31.56
CA LYS A 443 0.37 8.03 31.23
C LYS A 443 0.82 7.27 29.98
N GLU A 444 0.37 6.03 29.81
CA GLU A 444 0.74 5.17 28.68
C GLU A 444 0.34 5.78 27.33
N ASP A 445 -0.88 6.34 27.25
CA ASP A 445 -1.35 7.05 26.07
C ASP A 445 -0.54 8.32 25.81
N LEU A 446 -0.22 9.07 26.87
CA LEU A 446 0.62 10.26 26.76
C LEU A 446 2.01 9.91 26.22
N ASP A 447 2.66 8.87 26.75
CA ASP A 447 4.01 8.44 26.36
C ASP A 447 4.06 8.05 24.86
N VAL A 448 3.03 7.35 24.36
CA VAL A 448 2.91 6.99 22.93
C VAL A 448 2.79 8.23 22.05
N VAL A 449 1.88 9.15 22.40
CA VAL A 449 1.68 10.38 21.62
C VAL A 449 2.94 11.25 21.67
N PHE A 450 3.57 11.37 22.83
CA PHE A 450 4.77 12.17 23.03
C PHE A 450 5.91 11.72 22.10
N SER A 451 6.19 10.41 22.06
CA SER A 451 7.20 9.83 21.18
C SER A 451 6.92 10.15 19.70
N ARG A 452 5.66 10.00 19.28
CA ARG A 452 5.23 10.29 17.90
C ARG A 452 5.35 11.77 17.53
N VAL A 453 4.95 12.66 18.43
CA VAL A 453 5.04 14.11 18.21
C VAL A 453 6.51 14.57 18.15
N SER A 454 7.39 13.97 18.94
CA SER A 454 8.84 14.22 18.82
C SER A 454 9.33 13.85 17.43
N HIS A 455 8.96 12.67 16.93
CA HIS A 455 9.34 12.22 15.59
C HIS A 455 8.74 13.10 14.49
N LEU A 456 7.50 13.57 14.65
CA LEU A 456 6.85 14.49 13.72
C LEU A 456 7.66 15.78 13.51
N LEU A 457 8.21 16.37 14.59
CA LEU A 457 8.99 17.60 14.51
C LEU A 457 10.26 17.42 13.67
N GLU A 458 10.96 16.28 13.84
CA GLU A 458 12.18 15.95 13.09
C GLU A 458 11.85 15.64 11.62
N LEU A 459 10.79 14.87 11.38
CA LEU A 459 10.35 14.51 10.04
C LEU A 459 9.87 15.75 9.26
N ALA A 460 9.21 16.70 9.92
CA ALA A 460 8.75 17.94 9.28
C ALA A 460 9.90 18.77 8.72
N GLU A 461 10.99 18.96 9.46
CA GLU A 461 12.14 19.74 8.98
C GLU A 461 12.82 19.05 7.80
N SER A 462 13.08 17.75 7.89
CA SER A 462 13.71 16.99 6.81
C SER A 462 12.84 16.95 5.55
N ALA A 463 11.53 16.71 5.69
CA ALA A 463 10.57 16.73 4.60
C ALA A 463 10.50 18.10 3.92
N PHE A 464 10.49 19.19 4.69
CA PHE A 464 10.45 20.54 4.14
C PHE A 464 11.71 20.85 3.32
N GLU A 465 12.90 20.54 3.84
CA GLU A 465 14.16 20.73 3.13
C GLU A 465 14.24 19.90 1.84
N GLU A 466 13.77 18.65 1.87
CA GLU A 466 13.67 17.81 0.67
C GLU A 466 12.85 18.48 -0.43
N ARG A 467 11.68 19.04 -0.07
CA ARG A 467 10.80 19.75 -1.02
C ARG A 467 11.45 21.01 -1.57
N ILE A 468 12.08 21.83 -0.72
CA ILE A 468 12.79 23.03 -1.18
C ILE A 468 13.95 22.66 -2.12
N ASN A 469 14.71 21.62 -1.81
CA ASN A 469 15.82 21.18 -2.64
C ASN A 469 15.34 20.65 -4.01
N ALA A 470 14.19 19.98 -4.07
CA ALA A 470 13.58 19.55 -5.33
C ALA A 470 13.23 20.76 -6.23
N ILE A 471 12.74 21.85 -5.64
CA ILE A 471 12.42 23.09 -6.37
C ILE A 471 13.70 23.73 -6.94
N VAL A 472 14.76 23.80 -6.14
CA VAL A 472 16.06 24.36 -6.58
C VAL A 472 16.65 23.53 -7.73
N LYS A 473 16.66 22.20 -7.61
CA LYS A 473 17.22 21.30 -8.65
C LYS A 473 16.48 21.41 -9.98
N THR A 474 15.17 21.55 -9.96
CA THR A 474 14.36 21.59 -11.20
C THR A 474 14.47 22.94 -11.93
N SER A 475 15.03 23.95 -11.26
CA SER A 475 15.17 25.32 -11.78
C SER A 475 16.58 25.65 -12.27
N ALA A 476 17.56 24.78 -12.00
CA ALA A 476 18.92 24.82 -12.52
C ALA A 476 19.01 24.07 -13.85
#